data_AF-A0A6J4MIT9-F1
#
_entry.id   AF-A0A6J4MIT9-F1
#
_cell.length_a   1.000
_cell.length_b   1.000
_cell.length_c   1.000
_cell.angle_alpha   90.00
_cell.angle_beta   90.00
_cell.angle_gamma   90.00
#
_symmetry.space_group_name_H-M   'P 1'
#
loop_
_entity.id
_entity.type
_entity.pdbx_description
1 polymer ?
#
loop_
_entity_poly.entity_id
_entity_poly.type
_entity_poly.pdbx_seq_one_letter_code
_entity_poly.pdbx_strand_id
1 'polypeptide(L)'
;MLWFSRFLQQRRERRRAVDREAGQLLTFLGDMAYDEARSRARACRGKDDRDGAGFWSKVAVEIANRTDREIGVKVVDRLDRDRDEPRVPRPTAERQIADYAVEIGRSLARMAKGEHGATELHNLGAAVRNATGLVPSDWEVDTAADALLVAAARLFEERAAAHECLRQGVYPPALQTAAQALAALVKGQALRS
;
A
#
# COMPACT_ATOMS: atom_id res chain seq x y z
N MET A 1 -3.01 21.64 -3.05
CA MET A 1 -1.62 21.24 -2.73
C MET A 1 -1.39 20.83 -1.27
N LEU A 2 -1.80 21.61 -0.26
CA LEU A 2 -1.48 21.36 1.17
C LEU A 2 -1.92 19.99 1.71
N TRP A 3 -3.05 19.44 1.25
CA TRP A 3 -3.51 18.12 1.70
C TRP A 3 -2.61 16.98 1.20
N PHE A 4 -2.14 17.05 -0.04
CA PHE A 4 -1.35 15.98 -0.66
C PHE A 4 0.07 15.94 -0.11
N SER A 5 0.71 17.09 0.09
CA SER A 5 2.00 17.19 0.78
C SER A 5 1.91 16.75 2.24
N ARG A 6 0.86 17.17 2.97
CA ARG A 6 0.57 16.67 4.33
C ARG A 6 0.36 15.17 4.36
N PHE A 7 -0.34 14.61 3.38
CA PHE A 7 -0.58 13.18 3.28
C PHE A 7 0.71 12.38 3.08
N LEU A 8 1.60 12.79 2.16
CA LEU A 8 2.90 12.14 1.97
C LEU A 8 3.78 12.27 3.22
N GLN A 9 3.77 13.45 3.85
CA GLN A 9 4.49 13.67 5.10
C GLN A 9 3.98 12.73 6.21
N GLN A 10 2.67 12.65 6.40
CA GLN A 10 2.05 11.78 7.40
C GLN A 10 2.33 10.30 7.11
N ARG A 11 2.37 9.89 5.83
CA ARG A 11 2.76 8.53 5.43
C ARG A 11 4.20 8.23 5.83
N ARG A 12 5.14 9.14 5.53
CA ARG A 12 6.57 9.02 5.89
C ARG A 12 6.77 8.99 7.41
N GLU A 13 6.06 9.82 8.15
CA GLU A 13 6.11 9.85 9.62
C GLU A 13 5.58 8.55 10.21
N ARG A 14 4.44 8.05 9.71
CA ARG A 14 3.88 6.76 10.15
C ARG A 14 4.81 5.59 9.84
N ARG A 15 5.51 5.62 8.70
CA ARG A 15 6.54 4.61 8.37
C ARG A 15 7.72 4.67 9.34
N ARG A 16 8.30 5.85 9.58
CA ARG A 16 9.38 6.03 10.55
C ARG A 16 8.98 5.56 11.95
N ALA A 17 7.73 5.76 12.34
CA ALA A 17 7.21 5.26 13.61
C ALA A 17 7.15 3.72 13.63
N VAL A 18 6.63 3.08 12.57
CA VAL A 18 6.61 1.62 12.45
C VAL A 18 8.01 1.03 12.48
N ASP A 19 8.94 1.58 11.70
CA ASP A 19 10.33 1.10 11.61
C ASP A 19 11.06 1.19 12.95
N ARG A 20 10.84 2.28 13.70
CA ARG A 20 11.40 2.46 15.04
C ARG A 20 10.84 1.45 16.02
N GLU A 21 9.53 1.25 16.08
CA GLU A 21 8.95 0.32 17.06
C GLU A 21 9.26 -1.13 16.73
N ALA A 22 9.31 -1.50 15.45
CA ALA A 22 9.77 -2.80 15.03
C ALA A 22 11.23 -3.03 15.47
N GLY A 23 12.11 -2.04 15.26
CA GLY A 23 13.50 -2.10 15.71
C GLY A 23 13.65 -2.20 17.24
N GLN A 24 12.87 -1.42 17.99
CA GLN A 24 12.88 -1.48 19.45
C GLN A 24 12.39 -2.84 19.97
N LEU A 25 11.26 -3.35 19.46
CA LEU A 25 10.74 -4.64 19.88
C LEU A 25 11.72 -5.77 19.58
N LEU A 26 12.37 -5.76 18.40
CA LEU A 26 13.43 -6.72 18.08
C LEU A 26 14.62 -6.61 19.03
N THR A 27 15.03 -5.39 19.37
CA THR A 27 16.17 -5.17 20.28
C THR A 27 15.87 -5.67 21.70
N PHE A 28 14.65 -5.45 22.21
CA PHE A 28 14.31 -5.79 23.60
C PHE A 28 13.76 -7.22 23.78
N LEU A 29 13.06 -7.76 22.77
CA LEU A 29 12.32 -9.02 22.89
C LEU A 29 12.79 -10.12 21.93
N GLY A 30 13.68 -9.81 20.98
CA GLY A 30 14.17 -10.76 19.99
C GLY A 30 13.04 -11.50 19.28
N ASP A 31 13.04 -12.82 19.38
CA ASP A 31 12.09 -13.70 18.71
C ASP A 31 10.62 -13.50 19.15
N MET A 32 10.39 -12.93 20.35
CA MET A 32 9.03 -12.66 20.85
C MET A 32 8.44 -11.35 20.31
N ALA A 33 9.23 -10.53 19.62
CA ALA A 33 8.81 -9.22 19.13
C ALA A 33 7.55 -9.27 18.26
N TYR A 34 7.43 -10.30 17.41
CA TYR A 34 6.27 -10.50 16.54
C TYR A 34 4.99 -10.73 17.33
N ASP A 35 5.04 -11.65 18.29
CA ASP A 35 3.87 -12.05 19.07
C ASP A 35 3.41 -10.90 19.98
N GLU A 36 4.35 -10.13 20.54
CA GLU A 36 4.06 -8.92 21.30
C GLU A 36 3.36 -7.86 20.43
N ALA A 37 3.87 -7.58 19.22
CA ALA A 37 3.22 -6.64 18.30
C ALA A 37 1.78 -7.09 17.94
N ARG A 38 1.55 -8.39 17.74
CA ARG A 38 0.19 -8.93 17.52
C ARG A 38 -0.68 -8.82 18.76
N SER A 39 -0.13 -9.05 19.95
CA SER A 39 -0.84 -8.89 21.23
C SER A 39 -1.34 -7.46 21.38
N ARG A 40 -0.47 -6.47 21.14
CA ARG A 40 -0.83 -5.03 21.15
C ARG A 40 -1.88 -4.69 20.10
N ALA A 41 -1.77 -5.22 18.89
CA ALA A 41 -2.80 -5.02 17.85
C ALA A 41 -4.17 -5.57 18.28
N ARG A 42 -4.22 -6.75 18.93
CA ARG A 42 -5.46 -7.32 19.48
C ARG A 42 -6.00 -6.49 20.63
N ALA A 43 -5.13 -6.02 21.53
CA ALA A 43 -5.52 -5.15 22.65
C ALA A 43 -6.15 -3.84 22.16
N CYS A 44 -5.59 -3.21 21.12
CA CYS A 44 -6.20 -2.02 20.50
C CYS A 44 -7.58 -2.32 19.91
N ARG A 45 -7.75 -3.45 19.20
CA ARG A 45 -9.08 -3.85 18.69
C ARG A 45 -10.09 -4.06 19.81
N GLY A 46 -9.68 -4.66 20.93
CA GLY A 46 -10.53 -4.85 22.10
C GLY A 46 -10.97 -3.53 22.74
N LYS A 47 -10.26 -2.43 22.49
CA LYS A 47 -10.58 -1.07 22.93
C LYS A 47 -11.24 -0.20 21.84
N ASP A 48 -11.60 -0.81 20.71
CA ASP A 48 -12.08 -0.15 19.48
C ASP A 48 -11.15 0.96 18.93
N ASP A 49 -9.86 0.88 19.28
CA ASP A 49 -8.82 1.75 18.74
C ASP A 49 -8.33 1.19 17.38
N ARG A 50 -9.04 1.59 16.32
CA ARG A 50 -8.75 1.15 14.95
C ARG A 50 -7.38 1.61 14.46
N ASP A 51 -6.95 2.81 14.84
CA ASP A 51 -5.68 3.38 14.40
C ASP A 51 -4.49 2.68 15.05
N GLY A 52 -4.56 2.43 16.37
CA GLY A 52 -3.57 1.64 17.09
C GLY A 52 -3.55 0.19 16.63
N ALA A 53 -4.71 -0.41 16.36
CA ALA A 53 -4.79 -1.76 15.81
C ALA A 53 -4.09 -1.86 14.45
N GLY A 54 -4.32 -0.88 13.57
CA GLY A 54 -3.66 -0.78 12.27
C GLY A 54 -2.16 -0.54 12.39
N PHE A 55 -1.74 0.33 13.31
CA PHE A 55 -0.33 0.62 13.57
C PHE A 55 0.43 -0.62 14.05
N TRP A 56 -0.04 -1.29 15.11
CA TRP A 56 0.61 -2.49 15.64
C TRP A 56 0.56 -3.68 14.68
N SER A 57 -0.47 -3.76 13.83
CA SER A 57 -0.50 -4.76 12.75
C SER A 57 0.63 -4.52 11.75
N LYS A 58 0.93 -3.27 11.39
CA LYS A 58 2.07 -2.92 10.53
C LYS A 58 3.41 -3.19 11.20
N VAL A 59 3.55 -2.90 12.49
CA VAL A 59 4.76 -3.25 13.26
C VAL A 59 4.99 -4.76 13.26
N ALA A 60 3.95 -5.58 13.44
CA ALA A 60 4.08 -7.04 13.37
C ALA A 60 4.53 -7.53 11.99
N VAL A 61 4.00 -6.94 10.91
CA VAL A 61 4.42 -7.25 9.53
C VAL A 61 5.88 -6.87 9.30
N GLU A 62 6.30 -5.68 9.74
CA GLU A 62 7.69 -5.22 9.62
C GLU A 62 8.66 -6.15 10.36
N ILE A 63 8.31 -6.59 11.58
CA ILE A 63 9.12 -7.56 12.34
C ILE A 63 9.20 -8.89 11.61
N ALA A 64 8.08 -9.38 11.08
CA ALA A 64 8.04 -10.63 10.32
C ALA A 64 8.93 -10.58 9.08
N ASN A 65 8.90 -9.48 8.34
CA ASN A 65 9.75 -9.26 7.17
C ASN A 65 11.23 -9.28 7.54
N ARG A 66 11.62 -8.68 8.67
CA ARG A 66 13.02 -8.64 9.13
C ARG A 66 13.54 -9.97 9.66
N THR A 67 12.65 -10.86 10.07
CA THR A 67 12.98 -12.13 10.73
C THR A 67 12.62 -13.36 9.91
N ASP A 68 12.17 -13.17 8.66
CA ASP A 68 11.70 -14.22 7.76
C ASP A 68 10.59 -15.09 8.38
N ARG A 69 9.71 -14.48 9.19
CA ARG A 69 8.63 -15.17 9.91
C ARG A 69 7.34 -15.16 9.11
N GLU A 70 6.68 -16.31 8.98
CA GLU A 70 5.37 -16.41 8.32
C GLU A 70 4.28 -15.60 9.05
N ILE A 71 3.58 -14.73 8.31
CA ILE A 71 2.54 -13.86 8.85
C ILE A 71 1.22 -14.63 8.96
N GLY A 72 0.59 -14.60 10.14
CA GLY A 72 -0.78 -15.10 10.32
C GLY A 72 -0.89 -16.55 10.78
N VAL A 73 0.22 -17.25 10.98
CA VAL A 73 0.23 -18.57 11.62
C VAL A 73 0.22 -18.38 13.13
N LYS A 74 -0.86 -18.73 13.82
CA LYS A 74 -0.76 -19.01 15.26
C LYS A 74 0.04 -20.31 15.41
N VAL A 75 0.86 -20.41 16.46
CA VAL A 75 1.54 -21.67 16.83
C VAL A 75 0.55 -22.85 16.90
N VAL A 76 -0.70 -22.59 17.32
CA VAL A 76 -1.80 -23.58 17.39
C VAL A 76 -2.42 -23.89 16.01
N ASP A 77 -2.54 -22.90 15.11
CA ASP A 77 -3.14 -23.09 13.77
C ASP A 77 -2.24 -23.93 12.82
N ARG A 78 -0.99 -24.21 13.22
CA ARG A 78 -0.10 -25.17 12.53
C ARG A 78 -0.57 -26.62 12.67
N LEU A 79 -1.37 -26.91 13.70
CA LEU A 79 -1.87 -28.25 14.03
C LEU A 79 -3.31 -28.52 13.52
N ASP A 80 -4.10 -27.48 13.25
CA ASP A 80 -5.55 -27.60 12.97
C ASP A 80 -5.94 -27.46 11.48
N ARG A 81 -5.00 -27.56 10.54
CA ARG A 81 -5.21 -27.30 9.10
C ARG A 81 -6.10 -28.32 8.35
N ASP A 82 -6.71 -29.28 9.06
CA ASP A 82 -7.42 -30.45 8.49
C ASP A 82 -8.96 -30.44 8.64
N ARG A 83 -9.64 -29.28 8.77
CA ARG A 83 -11.12 -29.30 8.83
C ARG A 83 -11.82 -28.41 7.81
N ASP A 84 -12.52 -29.11 6.93
CA ASP A 84 -13.32 -28.69 5.78
C ASP A 84 -14.50 -27.78 6.13
N GLU A 85 -14.49 -26.58 5.54
CA GLU A 85 -15.70 -25.83 5.19
C GLU A 85 -15.51 -25.23 3.79
N PRO A 86 -16.50 -25.36 2.87
CA PRO A 86 -16.41 -24.76 1.55
C PRO A 86 -16.57 -23.23 1.67
N ARG A 87 -15.45 -22.53 1.72
CA ARG A 87 -15.40 -21.07 1.64
C ARG A 87 -15.58 -20.63 0.18
N VAL A 88 -16.44 -19.64 -0.05
CA VAL A 88 -16.39 -18.86 -1.30
C VAL A 88 -14.96 -18.33 -1.43
N PRO A 89 -14.24 -18.65 -2.52
CA PRO A 89 -12.85 -18.27 -2.64
C PRO A 89 -12.78 -16.74 -2.65
N ARG A 90 -12.19 -16.18 -1.59
CA ARG A 90 -11.82 -14.76 -1.62
C ARG A 90 -10.90 -14.56 -2.81
N PRO A 91 -11.05 -13.46 -3.59
CA PRO A 91 -10.10 -13.18 -4.65
C PRO A 91 -8.70 -13.15 -4.05
N THR A 92 -7.76 -13.83 -4.70
CA THR A 92 -6.36 -13.89 -4.28
C THR A 92 -5.81 -12.46 -4.15
N ALA A 93 -4.80 -12.28 -3.30
CA ALA A 93 -4.15 -10.98 -3.15
C ALA A 93 -3.68 -10.45 -4.52
N GLU A 94 -3.14 -11.33 -5.36
CA GLU A 94 -2.78 -11.05 -6.76
C GLU A 94 -3.93 -10.48 -7.59
N ARG A 95 -5.12 -11.10 -7.53
CA ARG A 95 -6.28 -10.63 -8.30
C ARG A 95 -6.74 -9.25 -7.83
N GLN A 96 -6.75 -9.02 -6.51
CA GLN A 96 -7.11 -7.71 -5.96
C GLN A 96 -6.08 -6.64 -6.33
N ILE A 97 -4.79 -6.98 -6.33
CA ILE A 97 -3.71 -6.09 -6.79
C ILE A 97 -3.90 -5.72 -8.26
N ALA A 98 -4.19 -6.70 -9.12
CA ALA A 98 -4.48 -6.47 -10.53
C ALA A 98 -5.69 -5.56 -10.73
N ASP A 99 -6.77 -5.78 -9.99
CA ASP A 99 -7.98 -4.94 -10.03
C ASP A 99 -7.65 -3.48 -9.65
N TYR A 100 -6.86 -3.27 -8.59
CA TYR A 100 -6.40 -1.92 -8.22
C TYR A 100 -5.47 -1.31 -9.26
N ALA A 101 -4.58 -2.09 -9.89
CA ALA A 101 -3.72 -1.57 -10.94
C ALA A 101 -4.54 -1.08 -12.16
N VAL A 102 -5.59 -1.81 -12.53
CA VAL A 102 -6.54 -1.40 -13.57
C VAL A 102 -7.29 -0.13 -13.15
N GLU A 103 -7.74 -0.03 -11.90
CA GLU A 103 -8.41 1.16 -11.37
C GLU A 103 -7.50 2.40 -11.43
N ILE A 104 -6.27 2.27 -10.94
CA ILE A 104 -5.26 3.34 -10.99
C ILE A 104 -4.99 3.77 -12.44
N GLY A 105 -4.79 2.82 -13.35
CA GLY A 105 -4.57 3.11 -14.77
C GLY A 105 -5.72 3.89 -15.41
N ARG A 106 -6.97 3.52 -15.09
CA ARG A 106 -8.15 4.26 -15.55
C ARG A 106 -8.20 5.68 -15.00
N SER A 107 -7.90 5.87 -13.72
CA SER A 107 -7.86 7.19 -13.12
C SER A 107 -6.80 8.09 -13.73
N LEU A 108 -5.59 7.56 -13.99
CA LEU A 108 -4.53 8.30 -14.69
C LEU A 108 -4.96 8.71 -16.11
N ALA A 109 -5.60 7.80 -16.86
CA ALA A 109 -6.07 8.09 -18.20
C ALA A 109 -7.15 9.18 -18.23
N ARG A 110 -8.10 9.14 -17.28
CA ARG A 110 -9.13 10.18 -17.12
C ARG A 110 -8.51 11.53 -16.79
N MET A 111 -7.59 11.58 -15.81
CA MET A 111 -6.86 12.81 -15.46
C MET A 111 -6.13 13.39 -16.67
N ALA A 112 -5.46 12.56 -17.47
CA ALA A 112 -4.73 13.01 -18.66
C ALA A 112 -5.66 13.58 -19.75
N LYS A 113 -6.90 13.10 -19.85
CA LYS A 113 -7.94 13.66 -20.73
C LYS A 113 -8.60 14.93 -20.16
N GLY A 114 -8.25 15.32 -18.94
CA GLY A 114 -8.94 16.39 -18.22
C GLY A 114 -10.34 15.99 -17.74
N GLU A 115 -10.65 14.70 -17.72
CA GLU A 115 -11.90 14.15 -17.22
C GLU A 115 -11.80 13.98 -15.69
N HIS A 116 -12.78 14.55 -14.97
CA HIS A 116 -12.94 14.48 -13.51
C HIS A 116 -11.90 15.26 -12.66
N GLY A 117 -12.41 15.95 -11.64
CA GLY A 117 -11.67 16.90 -10.80
C GLY A 117 -10.95 16.28 -9.59
N ALA A 118 -10.85 17.04 -8.49
CA ALA A 118 -10.05 16.68 -7.30
C ALA A 118 -10.43 15.33 -6.65
N THR A 119 -11.66 14.86 -6.84
CA THR A 119 -12.14 13.55 -6.37
C THR A 119 -11.36 12.38 -6.98
N GLU A 120 -10.91 12.51 -8.23
CA GLU A 120 -10.20 11.43 -8.92
C GLU A 120 -8.81 11.18 -8.30
N LEU A 121 -8.10 12.26 -7.93
CA LEU A 121 -6.81 12.15 -7.24
C LEU A 121 -6.98 11.53 -5.84
N HIS A 122 -8.08 11.82 -5.15
CA HIS A 122 -8.40 11.19 -3.87
C HIS A 122 -8.65 9.69 -4.01
N ASN A 123 -9.46 9.30 -5.01
CA ASN A 123 -9.78 7.90 -5.29
C ASN A 123 -8.53 7.11 -5.69
N LEU A 124 -7.68 7.68 -6.56
CA LEU A 124 -6.39 7.10 -6.90
C LEU A 124 -5.53 6.91 -5.65
N GLY A 125 -5.49 7.91 -4.75
CA GLY A 125 -4.81 7.81 -3.46
C GLY A 125 -5.33 6.65 -2.60
N ALA A 126 -6.64 6.40 -2.60
CA ALA A 126 -7.25 5.28 -1.89
C ALA A 126 -6.89 3.94 -2.54
N ALA A 127 -6.97 3.82 -3.87
CA ALA A 127 -6.60 2.62 -4.62
C ALA A 127 -5.13 2.23 -4.38
N VAL A 128 -4.20 3.20 -4.42
CA VAL A 128 -2.78 2.96 -4.11
C VAL A 128 -2.58 2.47 -2.67
N ARG A 129 -3.30 3.05 -1.69
CA ARG A 129 -3.24 2.57 -0.30
C ARG A 129 -3.76 1.14 -0.16
N ASN A 130 -4.84 0.81 -0.84
CA ASN A 130 -5.41 -0.53 -0.77
C ASN A 130 -4.47 -1.54 -1.43
N ALA A 131 -3.93 -1.24 -2.62
CA ALA A 131 -2.94 -2.07 -3.30
C ALA A 131 -1.69 -2.31 -2.45
N THR A 132 -1.14 -1.26 -1.83
CA THR A 132 0.03 -1.39 -0.94
C THR A 132 -0.30 -2.08 0.39
N GLY A 133 -1.56 -2.06 0.83
CA GLY A 133 -2.00 -2.77 2.03
C GLY A 133 -2.14 -4.29 1.85
N LEU A 134 -2.17 -4.78 0.61
CA LEU A 134 -2.28 -6.21 0.28
C LEU A 134 -0.93 -6.93 0.25
N VAL A 135 0.17 -6.20 0.23
CA VAL A 135 1.54 -6.73 0.25
C VAL A 135 2.27 -6.30 1.51
N PRO A 136 3.26 -7.08 1.97
CA PRO A 136 4.12 -6.66 3.07
C PRO A 136 4.77 -5.30 2.79
N SER A 137 4.93 -4.48 3.83
CA SER A 137 5.59 -3.18 3.70
C SER A 137 7.03 -3.41 3.25
N ASP A 138 7.39 -2.80 2.13
CA ASP A 138 8.74 -2.84 1.58
C ASP A 138 9.10 -1.47 1.03
N TRP A 139 10.36 -1.10 1.15
CA TRP A 139 10.88 0.18 0.70
C TRP A 139 10.67 0.38 -0.80
N GLU A 140 10.81 -0.65 -1.63
CA GLU A 140 10.60 -0.56 -3.08
C GLU A 140 9.13 -0.30 -3.42
N VAL A 141 8.22 -1.05 -2.81
CA VAL A 141 6.76 -0.91 -2.98
C VAL A 141 6.29 0.47 -2.52
N ASP A 142 6.78 0.93 -1.36
CA ASP A 142 6.45 2.25 -0.83
C ASP A 142 7.01 3.38 -1.70
N THR A 143 8.25 3.26 -2.17
CA THR A 143 8.85 4.25 -3.06
C THR A 143 8.12 4.31 -4.41
N ALA A 144 7.72 3.16 -4.97
CA ALA A 144 6.91 3.12 -6.19
C ALA A 144 5.54 3.76 -5.97
N ALA A 145 4.88 3.48 -4.84
CA ALA A 145 3.61 4.09 -4.47
C ALA A 145 3.71 5.62 -4.30
N ASP A 146 4.76 6.11 -3.62
CA ASP A 146 5.01 7.55 -3.45
C ASP A 146 5.29 8.22 -4.82
N ALA A 147 6.12 7.59 -5.66
CA ALA A 147 6.42 8.09 -7.00
C ALA A 147 5.17 8.18 -7.89
N LEU A 148 4.33 7.15 -7.85
CA LEU A 148 3.05 7.09 -8.56
C LEU A 148 2.13 8.23 -8.12
N LEU A 149 1.99 8.43 -6.81
CA LEU A 149 1.15 9.49 -6.27
C LEU A 149 1.66 10.87 -6.68
N VAL A 150 2.97 11.12 -6.59
CA VAL A 150 3.58 12.39 -7.00
C VAL A 150 3.36 12.65 -8.49
N ALA A 151 3.55 11.63 -9.34
CA ALA A 151 3.32 11.74 -10.77
C ALA A 151 1.83 12.00 -11.09
N ALA A 152 0.91 11.34 -10.38
CA ALA A 152 -0.53 11.57 -10.53
C ALA A 152 -0.93 13.00 -10.12
N ALA A 153 -0.36 13.53 -9.03
CA ALA A 153 -0.61 14.91 -8.60
C ALA A 153 -0.11 15.94 -9.63
N ARG A 154 1.08 15.72 -10.20
CA ARG A 154 1.61 16.54 -11.30
C ARG A 154 0.73 16.47 -12.54
N LEU A 155 0.32 15.26 -12.92
CA LEU A 155 -0.59 15.05 -14.06
C LEU A 155 -1.92 15.79 -13.87
N PHE A 156 -2.45 15.82 -12.65
CA PHE A 156 -3.67 16.55 -12.32
C PHE A 156 -3.50 18.08 -12.45
N GLU A 157 -2.37 18.61 -12.01
CA GLU A 157 -2.03 20.04 -12.12
C GLU A 157 -1.84 20.45 -13.58
N GLU A 158 -1.14 19.61 -14.35
CA GLU A 158 -0.80 19.83 -15.76
C GLU A 158 -1.85 19.27 -16.74
N ARG A 159 -3.04 18.89 -16.26
CA ARG A 159 -4.05 18.14 -17.06
C ARG A 159 -4.42 18.79 -18.40
N ALA A 160 -4.43 20.12 -18.47
CA ALA A 160 -4.69 20.83 -19.72
C ALA A 160 -3.55 20.64 -20.74
N ALA A 161 -2.30 20.77 -20.29
CA ALA A 161 -1.12 20.51 -21.10
C ALA A 161 -0.99 19.01 -21.46
N ALA A 162 -1.34 18.11 -20.54
CA ALA A 162 -1.36 16.68 -20.78
C ALA A 162 -2.38 16.29 -21.85
N HIS A 163 -3.60 16.86 -21.80
CA HIS A 163 -4.61 16.64 -22.83
C HIS A 163 -4.13 17.15 -24.20
N GLU A 164 -3.49 18.32 -24.25
CA GLU A 164 -2.94 18.84 -25.51
C GLU A 164 -1.83 17.94 -26.09
N CYS A 165 -0.92 17.44 -25.24
CA CYS A 165 0.08 16.44 -25.68
C CYS A 165 -0.61 15.22 -26.31
N LEU A 166 -1.65 14.69 -25.67
CA LEU A 166 -2.41 13.55 -26.20
C LEU A 166 -3.09 13.86 -27.54
N ARG A 167 -3.63 15.07 -27.73
CA ARG A 167 -4.20 15.52 -29.02
C ARG A 167 -3.14 15.56 -30.13
N GLN A 168 -1.90 15.85 -29.77
CA GLN A 168 -0.74 15.87 -30.67
C GLN A 168 -0.10 14.49 -30.86
N GLY A 169 -0.65 13.43 -30.25
CA GLY A 169 -0.08 12.08 -30.31
C GLY A 169 1.17 11.90 -29.46
N VAL A 170 1.47 12.85 -28.57
CA VAL A 170 2.62 12.82 -27.66
C VAL A 170 2.20 12.32 -26.29
N TYR A 171 2.98 11.41 -25.71
CA TYR A 171 2.70 10.89 -24.38
C TYR A 171 3.14 11.92 -23.31
N PRO A 172 2.25 12.38 -22.41
CA PRO A 172 2.62 13.36 -21.38
C PRO A 172 3.71 12.81 -20.44
N PRO A 173 4.77 13.58 -20.12
CA PRO A 173 5.84 13.12 -19.23
C PRO A 173 5.35 12.67 -17.85
N ALA A 174 4.38 13.38 -17.28
CA ALA A 174 3.77 13.02 -15.99
C ALA A 174 3.00 11.69 -16.07
N LEU A 175 2.29 11.44 -17.19
CA LEU A 175 1.60 10.16 -17.43
C LEU A 175 2.59 9.02 -17.61
N GLN A 176 3.70 9.25 -18.33
CA GLN A 176 4.77 8.26 -18.49
C GLN A 176 5.39 7.88 -17.14
N THR A 177 5.70 8.88 -16.31
CA THR A 177 6.26 8.67 -14.97
C THR A 177 5.28 7.88 -14.08
N ALA A 178 3.98 8.22 -14.12
CA ALA A 178 2.96 7.50 -13.38
C ALA A 178 2.82 6.05 -13.85
N ALA A 179 2.85 5.81 -15.16
CA ALA A 179 2.80 4.46 -15.72
C ALA A 179 4.02 3.61 -15.32
N GLN A 180 5.22 4.19 -15.34
CA GLN A 180 6.45 3.52 -14.88
C GLN A 180 6.38 3.19 -13.39
N ALA A 181 5.91 4.12 -12.56
CA ALA A 181 5.75 3.89 -11.12
C ALA A 181 4.68 2.83 -10.82
N LEU A 182 3.58 2.81 -11.56
CA LEU A 182 2.56 1.74 -11.47
C LEU A 182 3.14 0.38 -11.88
N ALA A 183 3.91 0.32 -12.97
CA ALA A 183 4.57 -0.91 -13.39
C ALA A 183 5.58 -1.42 -12.34
N ALA A 184 6.35 -0.51 -11.73
CA ALA A 184 7.25 -0.85 -10.63
C ALA A 184 6.49 -1.36 -9.40
N LEU A 185 5.35 -0.74 -9.07
CA LEU A 185 4.48 -1.17 -7.99
C LEU A 185 3.97 -2.60 -8.22
N VAL A 186 3.41 -2.88 -9.41
CA VAL A 186 2.89 -4.21 -9.76
C VAL A 186 4.01 -5.24 -9.85
N LYS A 187 5.19 -4.89 -10.38
CA LYS A 187 6.34 -5.80 -10.47
C LYS A 187 6.91 -6.14 -9.09
N GLY A 188 7.05 -5.14 -8.21
CA GLY A 188 7.47 -5.35 -6.83
C GLY A 188 6.51 -6.24 -6.05
N GLN A 189 5.22 -6.22 -6.43
CA GLN A 189 4.19 -7.10 -5.88
C GLN A 189 4.23 -8.52 -6.47
N ALA A 190 4.44 -8.67 -7.78
CA ALA A 190 4.40 -9.96 -8.48
C ALA A 190 5.65 -10.84 -8.28
N LEU A 191 6.81 -10.26 -7.95
CA LEU A 191 8.03 -11.03 -7.66
C LEU A 191 8.02 -11.72 -6.29
N ARG A 192 6.95 -11.53 -5.50
CA ARG A 192 6.90 -11.89 -4.08
C ARG A 192 5.64 -12.67 -3.66
N SER A 193 4.74 -12.90 -4.62
CA SER A 193 3.62 -13.86 -4.56
C SER A 193 4.08 -15.20 -5.10
#